data_AF-A0A7I7YI84-F1
#
_entry.id   AF-A0A7I7YI84-F1
#
_cell.length_a   1.000
_cell.length_b   1.000
_cell.length_c   1.000
_cell.angle_alpha   90.00
_cell.angle_beta   90.00
_cell.angle_gamma   90.00
#
_symmetry.space_group_name_H-M   'P 1'
#
loop_
_entity.id
_entity.type
_entity.pdbx_description
1 polymer ?
#
loop_
_entity_poly.entity_id
_entity_poly.type
_entity_poly.pdbx_seq_one_letter_code
_entity_poly.pdbx_strand_id
1 'polypeptide(L)'
;MRHRRRDDPLRYTPTTVWATFPWPEATPAQIERVAEASRDALALRFQHCEAESVGLMELYKVMDDGGFVDPAEAHKRLDGAVADCYGWPADVAQDLPALSRLLEDLNREISGGARTYQPAWEGPEEEQLPIT
;
A
#
# COMPACT_ATOMS: atom_id res chain seq x y z
N MET A 1 26.00 -6.90 2.01
CA MET A 1 24.56 -6.54 2.07
C MET A 1 24.43 -5.25 2.86
N ARG A 2 24.11 -4.12 2.22
CA ARG A 2 23.97 -2.84 2.95
C ARG A 2 22.70 -2.89 3.80
N HIS A 3 22.85 -2.92 5.13
CA HIS A 3 21.76 -2.54 6.03
C HIS A 3 21.33 -1.13 5.67
N ARG A 4 20.09 -0.95 5.20
CA ARG A 4 19.52 0.37 4.96
C ARG A 4 19.41 1.06 6.31
N ARG A 5 20.09 2.20 6.50
CA ARG A 5 19.93 3.02 7.72
C ARG A 5 18.51 3.59 7.71
N ARG A 6 17.93 3.73 8.90
CA ARG A 6 16.60 4.34 9.14
C ARG A 6 16.44 5.75 8.52
N ASP A 7 17.56 6.39 8.17
CA ASP A 7 17.64 7.78 7.69
C ASP A 7 17.85 7.95 6.16
N ASP A 8 17.84 6.87 5.36
CA ASP A 8 17.87 7.02 3.89
C ASP A 8 16.46 7.32 3.37
N PRO A 9 16.16 8.54 2.88
CA PRO A 9 14.81 8.91 2.50
C PRO A 9 14.30 7.97 1.41
N LEU A 10 13.13 7.36 1.63
CA LEU A 10 12.46 6.55 0.63
C LEU A 10 12.22 7.40 -0.62
N ARG A 11 12.89 7.05 -1.72
CA ARG A 11 12.72 7.71 -3.02
C ARG A 11 11.64 6.99 -3.80
N TYR A 12 10.50 7.65 -3.96
CA TYR A 12 9.44 7.18 -4.83
C TYR A 12 9.68 7.68 -6.26
N THR A 13 9.71 6.76 -7.23
CA THR A 13 9.80 7.09 -8.66
C THR A 13 8.66 6.37 -9.38
N PRO A 14 7.66 7.09 -9.91
CA PRO A 14 6.44 6.47 -10.44
C PRO A 14 6.71 5.39 -11.50
N THR A 15 7.67 5.61 -12.40
CA THR A 15 8.01 4.68 -13.47
C THR A 15 8.64 3.37 -12.99
N THR A 16 9.27 3.35 -11.82
CA THR A 16 9.94 2.15 -11.28
C THR A 16 9.23 1.55 -10.08
N VAL A 17 8.28 2.26 -9.48
CA VAL A 17 7.51 1.80 -8.32
C VAL A 17 6.07 1.51 -8.74
N TRP A 18 5.36 2.49 -9.29
CA TRP A 18 3.94 2.36 -9.63
C TRP A 18 3.71 1.53 -10.89
N ALA A 19 4.42 1.89 -11.98
CA ALA A 19 4.19 1.31 -13.30
C ALA A 19 4.56 -0.18 -13.37
N THR A 20 5.47 -0.61 -12.51
CA THR A 20 5.94 -2.00 -12.40
C THR A 20 5.34 -2.74 -11.21
N PHE A 21 4.46 -2.11 -10.42
CA PHE A 21 3.84 -2.78 -9.29
C PHE A 21 2.85 -3.84 -9.80
N PRO A 22 2.92 -5.09 -9.29
CA PRO A 22 1.97 -6.12 -9.67
C PRO A 22 0.66 -5.90 -8.91
N TRP A 23 -0.29 -5.20 -9.52
CA TRP A 23 -1.62 -4.95 -8.94
C TRP A 23 -2.49 -6.21 -8.98
N PRO A 24 -3.41 -6.40 -8.03
CA PRO A 24 -4.32 -7.55 -8.05
C PRO A 24 -5.47 -7.34 -9.03
N GLU A 25 -6.03 -8.43 -9.54
CA GLU A 25 -7.32 -8.42 -10.27
C GLU A 25 -8.47 -8.58 -9.27
N ALA A 26 -8.86 -7.48 -8.64
CA ALA A 26 -9.87 -7.47 -7.58
C ALA A 26 -11.31 -7.46 -8.14
N THR A 27 -12.21 -8.18 -7.47
CA THR A 27 -13.65 -8.13 -7.73
C THR A 27 -14.28 -6.81 -7.24
N PRO A 28 -15.45 -6.38 -7.76
CA PRO A 28 -16.13 -5.18 -7.25
C PRO A 28 -16.39 -5.20 -5.73
N ALA A 29 -16.69 -6.37 -5.17
CA ALA A 29 -16.89 -6.52 -3.73
C ALA A 29 -15.59 -6.36 -2.93
N GLN A 30 -14.45 -6.80 -3.48
CA GLN A 30 -13.13 -6.58 -2.88
C GLN A 30 -12.73 -5.11 -2.93
N ILE A 31 -12.98 -4.45 -4.07
CA ILE A 31 -12.75 -3.02 -4.25
C ILE A 31 -13.54 -2.22 -3.20
N GLU A 32 -14.83 -2.53 -2.98
CA GLU A 32 -15.61 -1.83 -1.96
C GLU A 32 -15.07 -2.07 -0.54
N ARG A 33 -14.64 -3.29 -0.20
CA ARG A 33 -14.02 -3.57 1.12
C ARG A 33 -12.76 -2.75 1.33
N VAL A 34 -11.91 -2.63 0.32
CA VAL A 34 -10.70 -1.78 0.37
C VAL A 34 -11.09 -0.31 0.51
N ALA A 35 -12.12 0.14 -0.22
CA ALA A 35 -12.60 1.52 -0.14
C ALA A 35 -13.16 1.87 1.25
N GLU A 36 -13.96 0.99 1.83
CA GLU A 36 -14.49 1.13 3.20
C GLU A 36 -13.35 1.22 4.22
N ALA A 37 -12.43 0.25 4.21
CA ALA A 37 -11.27 0.26 5.11
C ALA A 37 -10.38 1.49 4.94
N SER A 38 -10.24 2.00 3.70
CA SER A 38 -9.49 3.23 3.42
C SER A 38 -10.16 4.47 4.00
N ARG A 39 -11.49 4.57 3.91
CA ARG A 39 -12.26 5.67 4.50
C ARG A 39 -12.12 5.67 6.02
N ASP A 40 -12.21 4.51 6.65
CA ASP A 40 -12.05 4.35 8.10
C ASP A 40 -10.65 4.78 8.56
N ALA A 41 -9.60 4.29 7.89
CA ALA A 41 -8.22 4.65 8.22
C ALA A 41 -7.97 6.17 8.06
N LEU A 42 -8.51 6.79 7.00
CA LEU A 42 -8.42 8.24 6.80
C LEU A 42 -9.17 9.00 7.89
N ALA A 43 -10.39 8.59 8.23
CA ALA A 43 -11.20 9.24 9.26
C ALA A 43 -10.49 9.24 10.61
N LEU A 44 -9.96 8.09 11.05
CA LEU A 44 -9.24 7.96 12.31
C LEU A 44 -7.95 8.79 12.31
N ARG A 45 -7.19 8.79 11.22
CA ARG A 45 -6.01 9.65 11.08
C ARG A 45 -6.37 11.13 11.24
N PHE A 46 -7.43 11.60 10.59
CA PHE A 46 -7.85 12.99 10.69
C PHE A 46 -8.32 13.35 12.11
N GLN A 47 -9.09 12.47 12.74
CA GLN A 47 -9.54 12.65 14.13
C GLN A 47 -8.37 12.82 15.10
N HIS A 48 -7.33 11.98 14.99
CA HIS A 48 -6.14 12.09 15.85
C HIS A 48 -5.29 13.31 15.53
N CYS A 49 -5.10 13.64 14.25
CA CYS A 49 -4.41 14.87 13.86
C CYS A 49 -5.10 16.12 14.43
N GLU A 50 -6.43 16.18 14.38
CA GLU A 50 -7.21 17.31 14.92
C GLU A 50 -7.18 17.34 16.45
N ALA A 51 -7.43 16.21 17.10
CA ALA A 51 -7.50 16.10 18.56
C ALA A 51 -6.15 16.46 19.23
N GLU A 52 -5.05 15.98 18.66
CA GLU A 52 -3.70 16.18 19.22
C GLU A 52 -2.99 17.40 18.60
N SER A 53 -3.63 18.06 17.62
CA SER A 53 -3.04 19.18 16.86
C SER A 53 -1.67 18.84 16.26
N VAL A 54 -1.53 17.61 15.74
CA VAL A 54 -0.29 17.09 15.13
C VAL A 54 -0.43 16.91 13.62
N GLY A 55 0.69 17.01 12.90
CA GLY A 55 0.76 16.63 11.49
C GLY A 55 0.95 15.12 11.31
N LEU A 56 0.75 14.64 10.08
CA LEU A 56 0.87 13.21 9.72
C LEU A 56 2.22 12.60 10.10
N MET A 57 3.32 13.36 9.97
CA MET A 57 4.65 12.86 10.35
C MET A 57 4.70 12.43 11.81
N GLU A 58 4.20 13.27 12.72
CA GLU A 58 4.23 12.96 14.15
C GLU A 58 3.22 11.86 14.50
N LEU A 59 2.04 11.87 13.85
CA LEU A 59 1.06 10.80 13.98
C LEU A 59 1.69 9.42 13.69
N TYR A 60 2.33 9.26 12.54
CA TYR A 60 2.95 7.98 12.15
C TYR A 60 4.10 7.59 13.07
N LYS A 61 4.91 8.55 13.53
CA LYS A 61 5.98 8.28 14.49
C LYS A 61 5.43 7.73 15.81
N VAL A 62 4.36 8.34 16.34
CA VAL A 62 3.72 7.87 17.56
C VAL A 62 3.06 6.50 17.35
N MET A 63 2.45 6.26 16.18
CA MET A 63 1.94 4.94 15.81
C MET A 63 3.03 3.86 15.78
N ASP A 64 4.18 4.16 15.18
CA ASP A 64 5.33 3.25 15.12
C ASP A 64 5.86 2.91 16.53
N ASP A 65 5.76 3.84 17.47
CA ASP A 65 6.13 3.66 18.89
C ASP A 65 5.00 3.00 19.72
N GLY A 66 3.89 2.59 19.09
CA GLY A 66 2.78 1.86 19.71
C GLY A 66 1.66 2.73 20.27
N GLY A 67 1.69 4.03 20.02
CA GLY A 67 0.57 4.94 20.28
C GLY A 67 -0.52 4.85 19.20
N PHE A 68 -1.63 5.56 19.39
CA PHE A 68 -2.76 5.61 18.44
C PHE A 68 -3.15 4.22 17.90
N VAL A 69 -3.59 3.34 18.80
CA VAL A 69 -3.89 1.93 18.51
C VAL A 69 -4.99 1.80 17.45
N ASP A 70 -6.00 2.66 17.47
CA ASP A 70 -7.15 2.60 16.58
C ASP A 70 -6.83 2.91 15.10
N PRO A 71 -6.10 3.99 14.71
CA PRO A 71 -5.66 4.14 13.32
C PRO A 71 -4.66 3.05 12.93
N ALA A 72 -3.81 2.56 13.86
CA ALA A 72 -2.92 1.45 13.56
C ALA A 72 -3.70 0.16 13.22
N GLU A 73 -4.73 -0.18 14.00
CA GLU A 73 -5.63 -1.30 13.69
C GLU A 73 -6.44 -1.08 12.40
N ALA A 74 -6.81 0.15 12.08
CA ALA A 74 -7.47 0.46 10.81
C ALA A 74 -6.53 0.22 9.61
N HIS A 75 -5.25 0.55 9.74
CA HIS A 75 -4.23 0.18 8.73
C HIS A 75 -4.12 -1.34 8.57
N LYS A 76 -4.11 -2.11 9.66
CA LYS A 76 -4.09 -3.59 9.58
C LYS A 76 -5.31 -4.16 8.86
N ARG A 77 -6.50 -3.58 9.06
CA ARG A 77 -7.72 -3.98 8.34
C ARG A 77 -7.63 -3.67 6.85
N LEU A 78 -7.10 -2.49 6.50
CA LEU A 78 -6.86 -2.11 5.12
C LEU A 78 -5.88 -3.07 4.45
N ASP A 79 -4.75 -3.36 5.10
CA ASP A 79 -3.74 -4.30 4.59
C ASP A 79 -4.33 -5.71 4.38
N GLY A 80 -5.17 -6.17 5.32
CA GLY A 80 -5.88 -7.45 5.20
C GLY A 80 -6.86 -7.47 4.02
N ALA A 81 -7.60 -6.38 3.78
CA ALA A 81 -8.48 -6.26 2.61
C ALA A 81 -7.69 -6.25 1.29
N VAL A 82 -6.51 -5.62 1.27
CA VAL A 82 -5.61 -5.64 0.12
C VAL A 82 -5.04 -7.04 -0.11
N ALA A 83 -4.59 -7.75 0.93
CA ALA A 83 -4.11 -9.13 0.82
C ALA A 83 -5.19 -10.06 0.24
N ASP A 84 -6.46 -9.87 0.62
CA ASP A 84 -7.57 -10.61 0.04
C ASP A 84 -7.75 -10.35 -1.47
N CYS A 85 -7.53 -9.12 -1.96
CA CYS A 85 -7.51 -8.82 -3.40
C CYS A 85 -6.45 -9.65 -4.15
N TYR A 86 -5.31 -9.93 -3.52
CA TYR A 86 -4.27 -10.79 -4.07
C TYR A 86 -4.59 -12.29 -3.95
N GLY A 87 -5.64 -12.66 -3.22
CA GLY A 87 -5.94 -14.04 -2.85
C GLY A 87 -4.97 -14.60 -1.80
N TRP A 88 -4.31 -13.74 -1.02
CA TRP A 88 -3.38 -14.14 0.02
C TRP A 88 -4.05 -14.20 1.40
N PRO A 89 -3.53 -15.04 2.32
CA PRO A 89 -3.96 -15.03 3.72
C PRO A 89 -3.78 -13.64 4.36
N ALA A 90 -4.77 -13.19 5.15
CA ALA A 90 -4.76 -11.85 5.74
C ALA A 90 -3.60 -11.61 6.73
N ASP A 91 -3.08 -12.66 7.36
CA ASP A 91 -1.93 -12.59 8.26
C ASP A 91 -0.62 -12.24 7.53
N VAL A 92 -0.50 -12.60 6.24
CA VAL A 92 0.67 -12.23 5.44
C VAL A 92 0.82 -10.72 5.29
N ALA A 93 -0.29 -9.98 5.39
CA ALA A 93 -0.30 -8.54 5.28
C ALA A 93 0.55 -7.86 6.39
N GLN A 94 0.78 -8.57 7.50
CA GLN A 94 1.57 -8.10 8.65
C GLN A 94 2.96 -8.75 8.73
N ASP A 95 3.31 -9.63 7.79
CA ASP A 95 4.64 -10.26 7.66
C ASP A 95 5.36 -9.67 6.44
N LEU A 96 6.11 -8.59 6.67
CA LEU A 96 6.82 -7.87 5.59
C LEU A 96 7.79 -8.79 4.79
N PRO A 97 8.60 -9.67 5.42
CA PRO A 97 9.39 -10.65 4.68
C PRO A 97 8.59 -11.62 3.80
N ALA A 98 7.42 -12.07 4.25
CA ALA A 98 6.56 -12.94 3.45
C ALA A 98 5.90 -12.17 2.31
N LEU A 99 5.35 -10.99 2.59
CA LEU A 99 4.74 -10.10 1.61
C LEU A 99 5.72 -9.72 0.49
N SER A 100 6.96 -9.37 0.86
CA SER A 100 8.01 -9.03 -0.12
C SER A 100 8.31 -10.20 -1.06
N ARG A 101 8.37 -11.43 -0.53
CA ARG A 101 8.59 -12.64 -1.34
C ARG A 101 7.43 -12.89 -2.30
N LEU A 102 6.20 -12.79 -1.82
CA LEU A 102 5.00 -12.97 -2.66
C LEU A 102 4.92 -11.94 -3.78
N LEU A 103 5.25 -10.68 -3.50
CA LEU A 103 5.29 -9.62 -4.51
C LEU A 103 6.42 -9.84 -5.53
N GLU A 104 7.59 -10.25 -5.09
CA GLU A 104 8.72 -10.59 -5.97
C GLU A 104 8.40 -11.76 -6.90
N ASP A 105 7.78 -12.82 -6.37
CA ASP A 105 7.38 -14.00 -7.13
C ASP A 105 6.27 -13.64 -8.14
N LEU A 106 5.25 -12.90 -7.71
CA LEU A 106 4.19 -12.41 -8.60
C LEU A 106 4.75 -11.54 -9.74
N ASN A 107 5.65 -10.62 -9.42
CA ASN A 107 6.27 -9.78 -10.43
C ASN A 107 7.13 -10.60 -11.43
N ARG A 108 7.80 -11.65 -10.95
CA ARG A 108 8.57 -12.58 -11.79
C ARG A 108 7.65 -13.38 -12.72
N GLU A 109 6.53 -13.87 -12.23
CA GLU A 109 5.53 -14.59 -13.04
C GLU A 109 4.95 -13.71 -14.15
N ILE A 110 4.59 -12.47 -13.82
CA ILE A 110 4.05 -11.48 -14.76
C ILE A 110 5.11 -11.10 -15.80
N SER A 111 6.29 -10.68 -15.36
CA SER A 111 7.37 -10.25 -16.26
C SER A 111 7.90 -11.40 -17.12
N GLY A 112 7.82 -12.64 -16.63
CA GLY A 112 8.18 -13.85 -17.36
C GLY A 112 7.09 -14.38 -18.29
N GLY A 113 5.89 -13.77 -18.30
CA GLY A 113 4.75 -14.21 -19.12
C GLY A 113 4.09 -15.52 -18.65
N ALA A 114 4.44 -16.02 -17.46
CA ALA A 114 3.83 -17.21 -16.86
C ALA A 114 2.40 -16.92 -16.36
N ARG A 115 2.09 -15.64 -16.13
CA ARG A 115 0.78 -15.15 -15.73
C ARG A 115 0.31 -14.07 -16.70
N THR A 116 -0.87 -14.25 -17.28
CA THR A 116 -1.55 -13.16 -17.99
C THR A 116 -1.89 -12.07 -16.99
N TYR A 117 -1.50 -10.84 -17.30
CA TYR A 117 -1.70 -9.69 -16.44
C TYR A 117 -2.21 -8.54 -17.27
N GLN A 118 -3.46 -8.14 -17.02
CA GLN A 118 -4.08 -6.95 -17.58
C GLN A 118 -4.60 -6.13 -16.42
N PRO A 119 -3.76 -5.28 -15.81
CA PRO A 119 -4.22 -4.44 -14.72
C PRO A 119 -5.35 -3.55 -15.22
N ALA A 120 -6.35 -3.32 -14.36
CA ALA A 120 -7.46 -2.41 -14.67
C ALA A 120 -7.02 -0.93 -14.83
N TRP A 121 -5.76 -0.61 -14.52
CA TRP A 121 -5.15 0.68 -14.75
C TRP A 121 -4.21 0.57 -15.98
N GLU A 122 -4.41 1.39 -17.01
CA GLU A 122 -3.69 1.26 -18.29
C GLU A 122 -2.36 2.03 -18.39
N GLY A 123 -1.82 2.59 -17.30
CA GLY A 123 -0.80 3.64 -17.42
C GLY A 123 -1.44 5.02 -17.37
N PRO A 124 -0.73 6.09 -16.98
CA PRO A 124 -1.02 7.36 -17.62
C PRO A 124 -0.76 7.17 -19.12
N GLU A 125 -1.74 7.51 -19.98
CA GLU A 125 -1.41 7.88 -21.36
C GLU A 125 -0.33 8.96 -21.26
N GLU A 126 0.68 8.96 -22.14
CA GLU A 126 1.69 10.03 -22.19
C GLU A 126 1.06 11.36 -22.66
N GLU A 127 0.03 11.85 -21.98
CA GLU A 127 -0.42 13.22 -22.15
C GLU A 127 0.53 14.09 -21.32
N GLN A 128 1.58 14.55 -22.01
CA GLN A 128 2.48 15.61 -21.57
C GLN A 128 1.64 16.84 -21.23
N LEU A 129 1.19 16.93 -19.98
CA LEU A 129 0.54 18.13 -19.49
C LEU A 129 1.56 19.26 -19.55
N PRO A 130 1.26 20.37 -20.26
CA PRO A 130 2.18 21.49 -20.39
C PRO A 130 2.46 22.06 -19.00
N ILE A 131 3.73 22.14 -18.65
CA ILE A 131 4.18 22.89 -17.47
C ILE A 131 3.81 24.35 -17.74
N THR A 132 2.77 24.85 -17.09
CA THR A 132 2.46 26.28 -16.99
C THR A 132 2.67 26.73 -15.57
#